data_AF-A0A0F9H8M0-F1
#
_entry.id   AF-A0A0F9H8M0-F1
#
_cell.length_a   1.000
_cell.length_b   1.000
_cell.length_c   1.000
_cell.angle_alpha   90.00
_cell.angle_beta   90.00
_cell.angle_gamma   90.00
#
_symmetry.space_group_name_H-M   'P 1'
#
loop_
_entity.id
_entity.type
_entity.pdbx_description
1 polymer ?
#
loop_
_entity_poly.entity_id
_entity_poly.type
_entity_poly.pdbx_seq_one_letter_code
_entity_poly.pdbx_strand_id
1 'polypeptide(L)'
;MVGVHGIGGTWGAFATGIFAVAAVGGPGFSGLIDGEAGQLARQLTGIGAVWGYSFVLTLVILKVLDIVMGLRVSEKEERLGLDVSQHGERGYVFDEASPVAEAQAPASASPSPAPEPRPEAAGSEAS
;
A
#
# COMPACT_ATOMS: atom_id res chain seq x y z
N MET A 1 1.74 -4.65 1.42
CA MET A 1 1.98 -6.11 1.28
C MET A 1 0.73 -6.90 0.93
N VAL A 2 -0.34 -6.92 1.73
CA VAL A 2 -1.51 -7.82 1.52
C VAL A 2 -2.16 -7.66 0.13
N GLY A 3 -2.50 -6.43 -0.29
CA GLY A 3 -3.17 -6.21 -1.58
C GLY A 3 -2.30 -6.58 -2.78
N VAL A 4 -1.07 -6.08 -2.85
CA VAL A 4 -0.19 -6.30 -4.01
C VAL A 4 0.41 -7.71 -4.01
N HIS A 5 0.96 -8.17 -2.89
CA HIS A 5 1.71 -9.42 -2.83
C HIS A 5 0.81 -10.61 -2.45
N GLY A 6 -0.05 -10.45 -1.44
CA GLY A 6 -0.97 -11.51 -1.01
C GLY A 6 -2.03 -11.81 -2.06
N ILE A 7 -2.86 -10.82 -2.40
CA ILE A 7 -3.92 -10.98 -3.40
C ILE A 7 -3.34 -11.10 -4.81
N GLY A 8 -2.38 -10.23 -5.17
CA GLY A 8 -1.74 -10.30 -6.49
C GLY A 8 -1.00 -11.63 -6.73
N GLY A 9 -0.28 -12.15 -5.74
CA GLY A 9 0.37 -13.46 -5.83
C GLY A 9 -0.62 -14.62 -5.93
N THR A 10 -1.72 -14.56 -5.16
CA THR A 10 -2.80 -15.56 -5.22
C THR A 10 -3.45 -15.59 -6.60
N TRP A 11 -3.78 -14.41 -7.14
CA TRP A 11 -4.32 -14.29 -8.49
C TRP A 11 -3.34 -14.80 -9.54
N GLY A 12 -2.06 -14.44 -9.43
CA GLY A 12 -1.02 -14.93 -10.35
C GLY A 12 -0.94 -16.45 -10.37
N ALA A 13 -0.88 -17.09 -9.19
CA ALA A 13 -0.82 -18.55 -9.09
C ALA A 13 -2.08 -19.24 -9.64
N PHE A 14 -3.26 -18.66 -9.40
CA PHE A 14 -4.52 -19.14 -9.96
C PHE A 14 -4.55 -19.02 -11.48
N ALA A 15 -4.15 -17.86 -12.01
CA ALA A 15 -4.05 -17.58 -13.43
C ALA A 15 -3.04 -18.53 -14.12
N THR A 16 -1.92 -18.87 -13.49
CA THR A 16 -1.00 -19.90 -14.00
C THR A 16 -1.68 -21.25 -14.18
N GLY A 17 -2.58 -21.63 -13.25
CA GLY A 17 -3.36 -22.86 -13.36
C GLY A 17 -4.28 -22.90 -14.58
N ILE A 18 -4.74 -21.73 -15.03
CA ILE A 18 -5.62 -21.57 -16.18
C ILE A 18 -4.81 -21.45 -17.47
N PHE A 19 -3.89 -20.49 -17.53
CA PHE A 19 -3.31 -19.98 -18.76
C PHE A 19 -1.92 -20.54 -19.11
N ALA A 20 -1.33 -21.42 -18.29
CA ALA A 20 -0.09 -22.09 -18.68
C ALA A 20 -0.27 -22.88 -19.99
N VAL A 21 0.74 -22.88 -20.85
CA VAL A 21 0.73 -23.61 -22.13
C VAL A 21 2.08 -24.30 -22.34
N ALA A 22 2.05 -25.53 -22.84
CA ALA A 22 3.26 -26.31 -23.08
C ALA A 22 4.21 -25.64 -24.09
N ALA A 23 3.69 -24.82 -25.00
CA ALA A 23 4.49 -24.06 -25.96
C ALA A 23 5.46 -23.05 -25.30
N VAL A 24 5.18 -22.62 -24.07
CA VAL A 24 6.02 -21.66 -23.32
C VAL A 24 6.79 -22.38 -22.20
N GLY A 25 6.12 -23.25 -21.45
CA GLY A 25 6.71 -23.93 -20.28
C GLY A 25 7.42 -25.26 -20.59
N GLY A 26 7.23 -25.81 -21.80
CA GLY A 26 7.69 -27.15 -22.16
C GLY A 26 6.69 -28.25 -21.78
N PRO A 27 7.01 -29.53 -22.11
CA PRO A 27 6.14 -30.66 -21.82
C PRO A 27 5.79 -30.76 -20.32
N GLY A 28 4.50 -30.92 -20.01
CA GLY A 28 4.01 -31.03 -18.64
C GLY A 28 3.65 -29.69 -17.97
N PHE A 29 3.88 -28.56 -18.63
CA PHE A 29 3.52 -27.22 -18.14
C PHE A 29 2.31 -26.64 -18.88
N SER A 30 1.22 -27.41 -18.89
CA SER A 30 -0.05 -27.04 -19.49
C SER A 30 -1.07 -26.71 -18.40
N GLY A 31 -1.85 -25.65 -18.63
CA GLY A 31 -2.95 -25.22 -17.77
C GLY A 31 -4.29 -25.67 -18.35
N LEU A 32 -5.36 -25.19 -17.73
CA LEU A 32 -6.73 -25.54 -18.10
C LEU A 32 -7.07 -25.23 -19.57
N ILE A 33 -6.55 -24.12 -20.12
CA ILE A 33 -6.81 -23.75 -21.53
C ILE A 33 -6.15 -24.70 -22.55
N ASP A 34 -5.14 -25.44 -22.10
CA ASP A 34 -4.36 -26.39 -22.91
C ASP A 34 -4.77 -27.85 -22.57
N GLY A 35 -5.94 -28.01 -21.95
CA GLY A 35 -6.56 -29.31 -21.65
C GLY A 35 -6.12 -29.98 -20.35
N GLU A 36 -5.16 -29.40 -19.61
CA GLU A 36 -4.60 -29.99 -18.38
C GLU A 36 -5.23 -29.36 -17.12
N ALA A 37 -6.39 -29.89 -16.73
CA ALA A 37 -7.11 -29.43 -15.54
C ALA A 37 -6.36 -29.71 -14.23
N GLY A 38 -5.45 -30.70 -14.21
CA GLY A 38 -4.65 -31.06 -13.05
C GLY A 38 -3.76 -29.90 -12.58
N GLN A 39 -3.37 -29.00 -13.48
CA GLN A 39 -2.53 -27.86 -13.13
C GLN A 39 -3.24 -26.87 -12.23
N LEU A 40 -4.51 -26.57 -12.49
CA LEU A 40 -5.30 -25.69 -11.63
C LEU A 40 -5.44 -26.27 -10.21
N ALA A 41 -5.66 -27.58 -10.09
CA ALA A 41 -5.73 -28.24 -8.78
C ALA A 41 -4.41 -28.17 -8.01
N ARG A 42 -3.27 -28.38 -8.69
CA ARG A 42 -1.92 -28.21 -8.11
C ARG A 42 -1.71 -26.79 -7.60
N GLN A 43 -2.08 -25.78 -8.39
CA GLN A 43 -1.95 -24.37 -8.01
C GLN A 43 -2.84 -24.02 -6.81
N LEU A 44 -4.10 -24.47 -6.79
CA LEU A 44 -5.02 -24.24 -5.66
C LEU A 44 -4.52 -24.89 -4.37
N THR A 45 -3.94 -26.08 -4.47
CA THR A 45 -3.33 -26.77 -3.33
C THR A 45 -2.13 -25.97 -2.80
N GLY A 46 -1.26 -25.49 -3.69
CA GLY A 46 -0.14 -24.62 -3.32
C GLY A 46 -0.58 -23.32 -2.67
N ILE A 47 -1.59 -22.65 -3.21
CA ILE A 47 -2.19 -21.44 -2.63
C ILE A 47 -2.67 -21.72 -1.21
N GLY A 48 -3.49 -22.77 -1.02
CA GLY A 48 -4.01 -23.14 0.29
C GLY A 48 -2.90 -23.46 1.30
N ALA A 49 -1.88 -24.21 0.87
CA ALA A 49 -0.74 -24.54 1.70
C ALA A 49 0.05 -23.29 2.13
N VAL A 50 0.33 -22.37 1.21
CA VAL A 50 1.07 -21.13 1.51
C VAL A 50 0.25 -20.23 2.43
N TRP A 51 -1.05 -20.04 2.18
CA TRP A 51 -1.92 -19.26 3.06
C TRP A 51 -2.00 -19.87 4.46
N GLY A 52 -2.26 -21.17 4.55
CA GLY A 52 -2.33 -21.88 5.84
C GLY A 52 -1.03 -21.78 6.61
N TYR A 53 0.09 -22.12 5.98
CA TYR A 53 1.40 -22.08 6.63
C TYR A 53 1.80 -20.66 7.04
N SER A 54 1.78 -19.70 6.11
CA SER A 54 2.25 -18.35 6.38
C SER A 54 1.37 -17.64 7.41
N PHE A 55 0.05 -17.78 7.34
CA PHE A 55 -0.84 -17.14 8.29
C PHE A 55 -0.73 -17.76 9.69
N VAL A 56 -0.85 -19.09 9.79
CA VAL A 56 -0.85 -19.77 11.10
C VAL A 56 0.51 -19.64 11.78
N LEU A 57 1.60 -19.92 11.07
CA LEU A 57 2.93 -19.88 11.67
C LEU A 57 3.31 -18.45 12.07
N THR A 58 3.03 -17.46 11.22
CA THR A 58 3.30 -16.05 11.55
C THR A 58 2.46 -15.62 12.75
N LEU A 59 1.18 -16.00 12.82
CA LEU A 59 0.36 -15.69 13.99
C LEU A 59 0.93 -16.29 15.28
N VAL A 60 1.35 -17.55 15.25
CA VAL A 60 1.96 -18.20 16.41
C VAL A 60 3.23 -17.46 16.84
N ILE A 61 4.12 -17.15 15.90
CA ILE A 61 5.37 -16.42 16.18
C ILE A 61 5.05 -15.05 16.77
N LEU A 62 4.18 -14.28 16.14
CA LEU A 62 3.81 -12.94 16.60
C LEU A 62 3.18 -13.01 18.00
N LYS A 63 2.33 -14.00 18.27
CA LYS A 63 1.68 -14.13 19.58
C LYS A 63 2.66 -14.52 20.68
N VAL A 64 3.61 -15.40 20.39
CA VAL A 64 4.67 -15.77 21.34
C VAL A 64 5.54 -14.55 21.65
N LEU A 65 5.98 -13.80 20.65
CA LEU A 65 6.80 -12.59 20.86
C LEU A 65 6.03 -11.50 21.62
N ASP A 66 4.74 -11.32 21.30
CA ASP A 66 3.87 -10.37 22.00
C ASP A 66 3.76 -10.68 23.50
N ILE A 67 3.69 -11.97 23.87
CA ILE A 67 3.65 -12.40 25.27
C ILE A 67 5.02 -12.23 25.96
N VAL A 68 6.11 -12.53 25.26
CA VAL A 68 7.46 -12.55 25.85
C VAL A 68 8.03 -11.14 26.05
N MET A 69 7.84 -10.24 25.08
CA MET A 69 8.47 -8.92 25.07
C MET A 69 7.53 -7.77 24.70
N GLY A 70 6.36 -8.07 24.12
CA GLY A 70 5.48 -7.07 23.52
C GLY A 70 6.02 -6.59 22.18
N LEU A 71 5.17 -6.59 21.15
CA LEU A 71 5.58 -6.21 19.78
C LEU A 71 5.29 -4.74 19.43
N ARG A 72 4.34 -4.11 20.12
CA ARG A 72 3.92 -2.72 19.85
C ARG A 72 4.43 -1.80 20.96
N VAL A 73 4.96 -0.65 20.58
CA VAL A 73 5.34 0.43 21.52
C VAL A 73 4.10 0.98 22.25
N SER A 74 4.32 1.71 23.34
CA SER A 74 3.21 2.35 24.06
C SER A 74 2.51 3.40 23.18
N GLU A 75 1.23 3.68 23.43
CA GLU A 75 0.50 4.72 22.67
C GLU A 75 1.16 6.11 22.77
N LYS A 76 1.83 6.39 23.88
CA LYS A 76 2.57 7.65 24.07
C LYS A 76 3.77 7.73 23.13
N GLU A 77 4.53 6.65 23.02
CA GLU A 77 5.68 6.57 22.11
C GLU A 77 5.25 6.54 20.65
N GLU A 78 4.16 5.85 20.32
CA GLU A 78 3.57 5.85 18.98
C GLU A 78 3.14 7.27 18.56
N ARG A 79 2.53 8.05 19.47
CA ARG A 79 2.16 9.45 19.23
C ARG A 79 3.37 10.37 19.10
N LEU A 80 4.45 10.11 19.84
CA LEU A 80 5.70 10.88 19.76
C LEU A 80 6.47 10.61 18.46
N GLY A 81 6.31 9.41 17.89
CA GLY A 81 7.02 8.92 16.71
C GLY A 81 8.16 7.95 17.09
N LEU A 82 8.34 6.91 16.28
CA LEU A 82 9.36 5.87 16.54
C LEU A 82 10.79 6.37 16.32
N ASP A 83 10.99 7.33 15.41
CA ASP A 83 12.29 7.98 15.21
C ASP A 83 12.77 8.64 16.51
N VAL A 84 11.90 9.38 17.20
CA VAL A 84 12.26 10.05 18.46
C VAL A 84 12.30 9.06 19.63
N SER A 85 11.29 8.22 19.77
CA SER A 85 11.14 7.35 20.97
C SER A 85 12.09 6.16 20.98
N GLN A 86 12.43 5.58 19.82
CA GLN A 86 13.28 4.38 19.72
C GLN A 86 14.70 4.70 19.23
N HIS A 87 14.87 5.75 18.42
CA HIS A 87 16.17 6.05 17.79
C HIS A 87 16.76 7.39 18.25
N GLY A 88 16.02 8.22 19.00
CA GLY A 88 16.49 9.52 19.49
C GLY A 88 16.71 10.55 18.38
N GLU A 89 16.18 10.33 17.18
CA GLU A 89 16.41 11.16 16.00
C GLU A 89 15.13 11.83 15.50
N ARG A 90 15.28 12.86 14.66
CA ARG A 90 14.18 13.47 13.92
C ARG A 90 14.45 13.30 12.43
N GLY A 91 13.58 12.58 11.73
CA GLY A 91 13.71 12.40 10.28
C GLY A 91 13.69 13.71 9.48
N TYR A 92 13.02 14.74 10.01
CA TYR A 92 13.05 16.09 9.47
C TYR A 92 13.17 17.12 10.60
N VAL A 93 14.08 18.08 10.45
CA VAL A 93 14.15 19.28 11.27
C VAL A 93 13.59 20.40 10.41
N PHE A 94 12.33 20.76 10.64
CA PHE A 94 11.78 21.99 10.08
C PHE A 94 12.42 23.13 10.88
N ASP A 95 13.46 23.75 10.31
CA ASP A 95 13.98 25.01 10.83
C ASP A 95 12.88 26.08 10.74
N GLU A 96 12.91 27.04 11.65
CA GLU A 96 11.93 28.12 11.91
C GLU A 96 11.73 29.11 10.73
N ALA A 97 12.00 28.68 9.49
CA ALA A 97 11.82 29.41 8.25
C ALA A 97 10.76 28.79 7.32
N SER A 98 10.02 27.77 7.75
CA SER A 98 8.87 27.21 7.00
C SER A 98 7.56 27.54 7.71
N PRO A 99 6.67 28.39 7.15
CA PRO A 99 5.44 28.87 7.80
C PRO A 99 4.32 27.81 7.76
N VAL A 100 4.60 26.60 8.22
CA VAL A 100 3.58 25.55 8.39
C VAL A 100 3.61 25.06 9.83
N ALA A 101 3.57 26.01 10.74
CA ALA A 101 3.26 25.80 12.15
C ALA A 101 1.92 26.47 12.45
N GLU A 102 0.82 25.90 11.97
CA GLU A 102 -0.43 26.03 12.70
C GLU A 102 -1.27 24.78 12.50
N ALA A 103 -1.41 24.03 13.60
CA ALA A 103 -2.49 23.10 13.78
C ALA A 103 -3.81 23.87 13.67
N GLN A 104 -4.33 24.01 12.45
CA GLN A 104 -5.65 24.59 12.23
C GLN A 104 -6.71 23.54 12.58
N ALA A 105 -7.29 23.71 13.77
CA ALA A 105 -8.62 23.21 14.10
C ALA A 105 -9.63 23.59 12.99
N PRO A 106 -10.69 22.81 12.74
CA PRO A 106 -11.51 22.96 11.54
C PRO A 106 -12.35 24.24 11.61
N ALA A 107 -11.98 25.26 10.83
CA ALA A 107 -12.79 26.47 10.66
C ALA A 107 -13.59 26.37 9.34
N SER A 108 -14.90 26.20 9.54
CA SER A 108 -16.04 26.37 8.61
C SER A 108 -15.75 26.97 7.23
N ALA A 109 -16.13 26.23 6.18
CA ALA A 109 -16.18 26.73 4.81
C ALA A 109 -17.13 27.93 4.66
N SER A 110 -16.65 29.02 4.07
CA SER A 110 -17.47 30.10 3.51
C SER A 110 -17.18 30.24 2.00
N PRO A 111 -18.20 30.54 1.17
CA PRO A 111 -18.15 30.32 -0.28
C PRO A 111 -17.28 31.33 -1.03
N SER A 112 -16.67 30.87 -2.13
CA SER A 112 -15.76 31.63 -3.00
C SER A 112 -16.43 32.89 -3.58
N PRO A 113 -15.77 34.07 -3.55
CA PRO A 113 -16.28 35.28 -4.18
C PRO A 113 -16.20 35.19 -5.72
N ALA A 114 -17.14 35.87 -6.38
CA ALA A 114 -17.29 35.91 -7.84
C ALA A 114 -16.11 36.62 -8.53
N PRO A 115 -15.78 36.24 -9.78
CA PRO A 115 -14.62 36.77 -10.49
C PRO A 115 -14.79 38.26 -10.88
N GLU A 116 -13.73 39.04 -10.67
CA GLU A 116 -13.62 40.47 -10.96
C GLU A 116 -13.60 40.77 -12.48
N PRO A 117 -14.19 41.89 -12.95
CA PRO A 117 -14.20 42.23 -14.36
C PRO A 117 -12.83 42.72 -14.86
N ARG A 118 -12.47 42.30 -16.07
CA ARG A 118 -11.16 42.51 -16.70
C ARG A 118 -10.97 43.98 -17.12
N PRO A 119 -9.77 44.58 -16.93
CA PRO A 119 -9.53 45.98 -17.27
C PRO A 119 -9.56 46.25 -18.77
N GLU A 120 -10.18 47.38 -19.11
CA GLU A 120 -10.42 47.93 -20.45
C GLU A 120 -9.12 48.50 -21.05
N ALA A 121 -8.78 48.09 -22.28
CA ALA A 121 -7.58 48.54 -22.97
C ALA A 121 -7.72 50.00 -23.43
N ALA A 122 -6.94 50.90 -22.83
CA ALA A 122 -6.80 52.28 -23.28
C ALA A 122 -6.08 52.34 -24.64
N GLY A 123 -6.58 53.22 -25.52
CA GLY A 123 -6.28 53.26 -26.94
C GLY A 123 -4.89 53.77 -27.34
N SER A 124 -4.55 53.47 -28.58
CA SER A 124 -3.47 54.09 -29.35
C SER A 124 -4.12 54.73 -30.58
N GLU A 125 -4.15 56.07 -30.60
CA GLU A 125 -4.49 56.88 -31.77
C GLU A 125 -3.23 57.28 -32.55
N ALA A 126 -3.44 57.51 -33.85
CA ALA A 126 -2.69 58.35 -34.80
C ALA A 126 -1.37 57.84 -35.39
N SER A 127 -1.43 57.40 -36.66
CA SER A 127 -1.00 58.19 -37.84
C SER A 127 -1.49 57.56 -39.14
#